data_AF-A0A671FW13-F1
#
_entry.id   AF-A0A671FW13-F1
#
_cell.length_a   1.000
_cell.length_b   1.000
_cell.length_c   1.000
_cell.angle_alpha   90.00
_cell.angle_beta   90.00
_cell.angle_gamma   90.00
#
_symmetry.space_group_name_H-M   'P 1'
#
loop_
_entity.id
_entity.type
_entity.pdbx_description
1 polymer ?
#
loop_
_entity_poly.entity_id
_entity_poly.type
_entity_poly.pdbx_seq_one_letter_code
_entity_poly.pdbx_strand_id
1 'polypeptide(L)'
;MERPAAGEVHMSQAIQPAHANSRGELSAGQLLKWIDATACLAAEKHAGVSCVTASVDDIQFEETARVGQVITIKAKVTRAFSTSMEISIKVIVQDMFTGIEKLVSVAFSTFVAKPVGEEKIHLKPVTLLTEQDHVEHNLASERRKVRLQHEDTFQNLVKESGKFDDPVCDEEDGMVSTRGTSVQSIELVLPPHANHHGNTFGGQIMAWMETVATISASRLCRAHPLLKSVDMFKFRGPSTVGDRLVFNAIVNNTFQTCVEVGVRVEAFDCQEWAEGRGRHINSAFLIYNAVNHKEELVTFPRVKPMSKDDFRRYHGAIARKRIRLGRKYVISHKEEVPLCIRWDGSDQASLSEDNVEAFKKLVAKSGWEVTSAVEKIKIYTLEERDILSVWVEKHVEKPAHLAYHLLSDFTKRPLWDPHYVSCEVVDCVSEDDQIYYITCPRANGTKPKDLVVLVSRRRPPKDSDTYMVAVKSVILPSVPPSPQYIRSEIICAGFLIHATDSSSCTLFPMEGELDRMKRERDSELSGERGGLGFCEEGKAVKATFLSLTLILLVCVQKLKEMLPLIDQFDLCWKYHTHLPLLPCPHHLCHASAALGSPGS
;
A
#
# COMPACT_ATOMS: atom_id res chain seq x y z
N MET A 1 -39.46 -15.41 -2.80
CA MET A 1 -38.18 -15.76 -3.44
C MET A 1 -38.13 -15.08 -4.79
N GLU A 2 -37.34 -14.01 -4.92
CA GLU A 2 -37.01 -13.45 -6.23
C GLU A 2 -36.29 -14.52 -7.06
N ARG A 3 -36.64 -14.65 -8.34
CA ARG A 3 -35.89 -15.52 -9.24
C ARG A 3 -34.46 -14.99 -9.35
N PRO A 4 -33.42 -15.84 -9.25
CA PRO A 4 -32.05 -15.39 -9.48
C PRO A 4 -31.96 -14.78 -10.88
N ALA A 5 -31.23 -13.66 -11.00
CA ALA A 5 -31.01 -13.03 -12.29
C ALA A 5 -30.41 -14.05 -13.27
N ALA A 6 -30.77 -13.93 -14.55
CA ALA A 6 -30.30 -14.85 -15.58
C ALA A 6 -28.76 -14.89 -15.59
N GLY A 7 -28.18 -16.09 -15.35
CA GLY A 7 -26.72 -16.29 -15.32
C GLY A 7 -26.09 -16.37 -13.92
N GLU A 8 -26.84 -16.11 -12.84
CA GLU A 8 -26.33 -16.27 -11.47
C GLU A 8 -26.46 -17.72 -10.97
N VAL A 9 -25.55 -18.10 -10.07
CA VAL A 9 -25.58 -19.36 -9.32
C VAL A 9 -25.52 -19.03 -7.84
N HIS A 10 -26.46 -19.57 -7.06
CA HIS A 10 -26.53 -19.37 -5.62
C HIS A 10 -26.34 -20.71 -4.91
N MET A 11 -25.54 -20.72 -3.85
CA MET A 11 -25.37 -21.86 -2.95
C MET A 11 -25.66 -21.39 -1.53
N SER A 12 -26.52 -22.13 -0.81
CA SER A 12 -26.77 -21.90 0.61
C SER A 12 -26.36 -23.13 1.41
N GLN A 13 -25.60 -22.92 2.48
CA GLN A 13 -25.07 -23.97 3.35
C GLN A 13 -25.33 -23.61 4.80
N ALA A 14 -26.00 -24.50 5.54
CA ALA A 14 -26.06 -24.40 6.99
C ALA A 14 -24.71 -24.83 7.58
N ILE A 15 -24.18 -24.03 8.50
CA ILE A 15 -22.90 -24.34 9.14
C ILE A 15 -23.16 -25.41 10.21
N GLN A 16 -22.66 -26.60 9.94
CA GLN A 16 -22.73 -27.76 10.82
C GLN A 16 -21.43 -27.89 11.63
N PRO A 17 -21.42 -28.63 12.74
CA PRO A 17 -20.20 -28.91 13.49
C PRO A 17 -19.08 -29.52 12.64
N ALA A 18 -19.41 -30.31 11.63
CA ALA A 18 -18.44 -30.89 10.68
C ALA A 18 -17.71 -29.85 9.81
N HIS A 19 -18.24 -28.62 9.72
CA HIS A 19 -17.65 -27.52 8.95
C HIS A 19 -16.83 -26.57 9.81
N ALA A 20 -16.82 -26.78 11.13
CA ALA A 20 -16.30 -25.81 12.08
C ALA A 20 -14.95 -26.23 12.70
N ASN A 21 -14.22 -25.23 13.18
CA ASN A 21 -13.02 -25.40 13.99
C ASN A 21 -13.40 -25.72 15.45
N SER A 22 -12.39 -25.87 16.30
CA SER A 22 -12.56 -26.18 17.74
C SER A 22 -13.34 -25.13 18.54
N ARG A 23 -13.55 -23.93 18.00
CA ARG A 23 -14.35 -22.84 18.59
C ARG A 23 -15.79 -22.78 18.07
N GLY A 24 -16.18 -23.70 17.18
CA GLY A 24 -17.50 -23.65 16.52
C GLY A 24 -17.60 -22.55 15.47
N GLU A 25 -16.47 -22.04 14.97
CA GLU A 25 -16.41 -21.08 13.86
C GLU A 25 -16.16 -21.84 12.54
N LEU A 26 -16.73 -21.38 11.43
CA LEU A 26 -16.55 -21.99 10.11
C LEU A 26 -15.06 -22.03 9.73
N SER A 27 -14.57 -23.21 9.32
CA SER A 27 -13.24 -23.34 8.74
C SER A 27 -13.13 -22.47 7.49
N ALA A 28 -12.13 -21.60 7.44
CA ALA A 28 -11.92 -20.73 6.30
C ALA A 28 -11.57 -21.53 5.03
N GLY A 29 -10.85 -22.64 5.16
CA GLY A 29 -10.62 -23.58 4.07
C GLY A 29 -11.92 -24.18 3.50
N GLN A 30 -12.86 -24.54 4.37
CA GLN A 30 -14.18 -25.01 3.94
C GLN A 30 -14.96 -23.93 3.19
N LEU A 31 -14.88 -22.68 3.65
CA LEU A 31 -15.50 -21.55 2.96
C LEU A 31 -14.88 -21.30 1.58
N LEU A 32 -13.55 -21.33 1.48
CA LEU A 32 -12.83 -21.21 0.20
C LEU A 32 -13.23 -22.32 -0.79
N LYS A 33 -13.44 -23.55 -0.30
CA LYS A 33 -13.95 -24.66 -1.12
C LYS A 33 -15.34 -24.39 -1.68
N TRP A 34 -16.26 -23.88 -0.86
CA TRP A 34 -17.62 -23.54 -1.32
C TRP A 34 -17.64 -22.34 -2.27
N ILE A 35 -16.78 -21.34 -2.03
CA ILE A 35 -16.60 -20.18 -2.93
C ILE A 35 -16.20 -20.68 -4.32
N ASP A 36 -15.15 -21.50 -4.41
CA ASP A 36 -14.65 -22.04 -5.68
C ASP A 36 -15.67 -22.95 -6.36
N ALA A 37 -16.34 -23.84 -5.61
CA ALA A 37 -17.38 -24.71 -6.18
C ALA A 37 -18.53 -23.91 -6.79
N THR A 38 -19.00 -22.86 -6.10
CA THR A 38 -20.08 -21.98 -6.61
C THR A 38 -19.63 -21.20 -7.84
N ALA A 39 -18.39 -20.69 -7.82
CA ALA A 39 -17.81 -19.98 -8.95
C ALA A 39 -17.58 -20.88 -10.17
N CYS A 40 -17.14 -22.12 -9.95
CA CYS A 40 -16.96 -23.13 -10.99
C CYS A 40 -18.29 -23.45 -11.66
N LEU A 41 -19.36 -23.67 -10.88
CA LEU A 41 -20.70 -23.89 -11.44
C LEU A 41 -21.21 -22.70 -12.27
N ALA A 42 -20.93 -21.46 -11.85
CA ALA A 42 -21.27 -20.28 -12.64
C ALA A 42 -20.48 -20.24 -13.97
N ALA A 43 -19.19 -20.59 -13.94
CA ALA A 43 -18.35 -20.67 -15.12
C ALA A 43 -18.80 -21.77 -16.09
N GLU A 44 -19.07 -22.98 -15.58
CA GLU A 44 -19.55 -24.12 -16.38
C GLU A 44 -20.94 -23.84 -16.98
N LYS A 45 -21.84 -23.17 -16.24
CA LYS A 45 -23.15 -22.73 -16.75
C LYS A 45 -23.03 -21.77 -17.93
N HIS A 46 -22.01 -20.90 -17.94
CA HIS A 46 -21.75 -19.98 -19.05
C HIS A 46 -21.00 -20.64 -20.22
N ALA A 47 -20.01 -21.48 -19.92
CA ALA A 47 -19.16 -22.12 -20.92
C ALA A 47 -19.83 -23.31 -21.62
N GLY A 48 -20.71 -24.03 -20.94
CA GLY A 48 -21.28 -25.30 -21.40
C GLY A 48 -20.28 -26.47 -21.41
N VAL A 49 -19.09 -26.29 -20.82
CA VAL A 49 -18.04 -27.31 -20.68
C VAL A 49 -17.39 -27.20 -19.31
N SER A 50 -16.59 -28.19 -18.93
CA SER A 50 -15.90 -28.16 -17.64
C SER A 50 -14.90 -27.01 -17.54
N CYS A 51 -14.82 -26.41 -16.36
CA CYS A 51 -13.96 -25.26 -16.09
C CYS A 51 -13.01 -25.57 -14.93
N VAL A 52 -11.81 -24.97 -14.97
CA VAL A 52 -10.81 -25.08 -13.90
C VAL A 52 -10.40 -23.71 -13.41
N THR A 53 -10.09 -23.61 -12.11
CA THR A 53 -9.65 -22.39 -11.46
C THR A 53 -8.24 -22.01 -11.94
N ALA A 54 -8.09 -20.82 -12.52
CA ALA A 54 -6.81 -20.33 -13.03
C ALA A 54 -6.12 -19.38 -12.06
N SER A 55 -6.90 -18.48 -11.44
CA SER A 55 -6.40 -17.57 -10.41
C SER A 55 -7.53 -17.12 -9.48
N VAL A 56 -7.15 -16.71 -8.30
CA VAL A 56 -8.03 -16.14 -7.29
C VAL A 56 -7.45 -14.78 -6.91
N ASP A 57 -8.29 -13.74 -6.86
CA ASP A 57 -7.89 -12.39 -6.46
C ASP A 57 -7.71 -12.29 -4.94
N ASP A 58 -7.36 -11.11 -4.45
CA ASP A 58 -7.30 -10.86 -3.01
C ASP A 58 -8.69 -11.13 -2.40
N ILE A 59 -8.77 -12.03 -1.42
CA ILE A 59 -9.99 -12.34 -0.66
C ILE A 59 -9.78 -11.81 0.76
N GLN A 60 -10.68 -10.93 1.20
CA GLN A 60 -10.72 -10.45 2.58
C GLN A 60 -11.98 -10.98 3.27
N PHE A 61 -11.83 -11.41 4.53
CA PHE A 61 -12.92 -11.86 5.39
C PHE A 61 -13.22 -10.78 6.43
N GLU A 62 -14.41 -10.18 6.34
CA GLU A 62 -14.84 -9.13 7.27
C GLU A 62 -15.48 -9.70 8.54
N GLU A 63 -16.07 -10.90 8.44
CA GLU A 63 -16.82 -11.55 9.52
C GLU A 63 -16.51 -13.05 9.58
N THR A 64 -16.48 -13.60 10.79
CA THR A 64 -16.30 -15.04 11.03
C THR A 64 -17.66 -15.68 11.30
N ALA A 65 -18.09 -16.57 10.41
CA ALA A 65 -19.35 -17.30 10.56
C ALA A 65 -19.25 -18.44 11.60
N ARG A 66 -20.34 -18.76 12.28
CA ARG A 66 -20.40 -19.76 13.36
C ARG A 66 -21.42 -20.87 13.09
N VAL A 67 -21.27 -22.00 13.78
CA VAL A 67 -22.22 -23.13 13.73
C VAL A 67 -23.64 -22.65 14.04
N GLY A 68 -24.61 -23.12 13.26
CA GLY A 68 -26.02 -22.72 13.36
C GLY A 68 -26.41 -21.53 12.48
N GLN A 69 -25.44 -20.79 11.94
CA GLN A 69 -25.70 -19.75 10.92
C GLN A 69 -25.76 -20.36 9.52
N VAL A 70 -26.33 -19.61 8.56
CA VAL A 70 -26.41 -20.01 7.15
C VAL A 70 -25.54 -19.10 6.30
N ILE A 71 -24.66 -19.69 5.50
CA ILE A 71 -23.87 -18.98 4.49
C ILE A 71 -24.59 -19.05 3.15
N THR A 72 -24.76 -17.90 2.50
CA THR A 72 -25.24 -17.78 1.12
C THR A 72 -24.14 -17.20 0.26
N ILE A 73 -23.75 -17.96 -0.77
CA ILE A 73 -22.73 -17.59 -1.75
C ILE A 73 -23.44 -17.33 -3.08
N LYS A 74 -23.27 -16.14 -3.63
CA LYS A 74 -23.77 -15.76 -4.94
C LYS A 74 -22.59 -15.60 -5.89
N ALA A 75 -22.58 -16.32 -6.99
CA ALA A 75 -21.56 -16.22 -8.03
C ALA A 75 -22.19 -15.81 -9.37
N LYS A 76 -21.49 -14.93 -10.09
CA LYS A 76 -21.91 -14.39 -11.38
C LYS A 76 -20.72 -14.17 -12.29
N VAL A 77 -20.85 -14.56 -13.56
CA VAL A 77 -19.85 -14.24 -14.58
C VAL A 77 -19.95 -12.76 -14.92
N THR A 78 -18.91 -11.97 -14.60
CA THR A 78 -18.86 -10.53 -14.90
C THR A 78 -18.39 -10.29 -16.32
N ARG A 79 -17.44 -11.11 -16.80
CA ARG A 79 -16.91 -11.00 -18.17
C ARG A 79 -16.33 -12.31 -18.66
N ALA A 80 -16.68 -12.66 -19.89
CA ALA A 80 -16.02 -13.71 -20.66
C ALA A 80 -14.99 -13.08 -21.62
N PHE A 81 -13.80 -13.69 -21.68
CA PHE A 81 -12.75 -13.34 -22.62
C PHE A 81 -12.68 -14.39 -23.74
N SER A 82 -11.49 -14.81 -24.18
CA SER A 82 -11.34 -15.86 -25.19
C SER A 82 -11.65 -17.24 -24.60
N THR A 83 -10.77 -17.72 -23.71
CA THR A 83 -10.87 -19.02 -23.04
C THR A 83 -11.06 -18.90 -21.53
N SER A 84 -10.88 -17.69 -20.99
CA SER A 84 -11.03 -17.39 -19.58
C SER A 84 -12.24 -16.51 -19.32
N MET A 85 -12.76 -16.55 -18.10
CA MET A 85 -13.82 -15.67 -17.64
C MET A 85 -13.59 -15.25 -16.19
N GLU A 86 -14.03 -14.05 -15.85
CA GLU A 86 -14.02 -13.53 -14.49
C GLU A 86 -15.39 -13.78 -13.84
N ILE A 87 -15.35 -14.26 -12.60
CA ILE A 87 -16.52 -14.54 -11.78
C ILE A 87 -16.42 -13.63 -10.54
N SER A 88 -17.46 -12.85 -10.29
CA SER A 88 -17.68 -12.16 -9.02
C SER A 88 -18.38 -13.10 -8.05
N ILE A 89 -17.90 -13.14 -6.81
CA ILE A 89 -18.50 -13.89 -5.71
C ILE A 89 -18.83 -12.94 -4.56
N LYS A 90 -20.05 -13.05 -4.03
CA LYS A 90 -20.49 -12.37 -2.81
C LYS A 90 -20.91 -13.41 -1.78
N VAL A 91 -20.33 -13.34 -0.59
CA VAL A 91 -20.62 -14.24 0.54
C VAL A 91 -21.32 -13.47 1.64
N ILE A 92 -22.49 -13.95 2.03
CA ILE A 92 -23.32 -13.37 3.09
C ILE A 92 -23.54 -14.45 4.16
N VAL A 93 -23.44 -14.09 5.43
CA VAL A 93 -23.85 -14.94 6.55
C VAL A 93 -25.14 -14.42 7.15
N GLN A 94 -26.07 -15.31 7.45
CA GLN A 94 -27.33 -15.00 8.11
C GLN A 94 -27.42 -15.76 9.43
N ASP A 95 -27.77 -15.04 10.49
CA ASP A 95 -28.15 -15.64 11.76
C ASP A 95 -29.64 -16.03 11.73
N MET A 96 -29.93 -17.31 11.94
CA MET A 96 -31.28 -17.86 11.79
C MET A 96 -32.24 -17.50 12.93
N PHE A 97 -31.72 -17.07 14.09
CA PHE A 97 -32.54 -16.68 15.23
C PHE A 97 -32.89 -15.20 15.19
N THR A 98 -31.93 -14.35 14.83
CA THR A 98 -32.12 -12.89 14.78
C THR A 98 -32.54 -12.39 13.40
N GLY A 99 -32.33 -13.18 12.34
CA GLY A 99 -32.57 -12.80 10.96
C GLY A 99 -31.54 -11.82 10.38
N ILE A 100 -30.53 -11.41 11.15
CA ILE A 100 -29.53 -10.43 10.74
C ILE A 100 -28.61 -11.05 9.69
N GLU A 101 -28.43 -10.33 8.58
CA GLU A 101 -27.47 -10.66 7.52
C GLU A 101 -26.24 -9.77 7.60
N LYS A 102 -25.06 -10.37 7.39
CA LYS A 102 -23.78 -9.66 7.32
C LYS A 102 -22.98 -10.07 6.09
N LEU A 103 -22.26 -9.12 5.52
CA LEU A 103 -21.30 -9.40 4.45
C LEU A 103 -20.06 -10.08 5.04
N VAL A 104 -19.70 -11.25 4.52
CA VAL A 104 -18.48 -11.96 4.92
C VAL A 104 -17.34 -11.60 3.99
N SER A 105 -17.57 -11.64 2.68
CA SER A 105 -16.53 -11.40 1.68
C SER A 105 -17.11 -11.05 0.31
N VAL A 106 -16.37 -10.24 -0.43
CA VAL A 106 -16.53 -10.05 -1.88
C VAL A 106 -15.21 -10.47 -2.51
N ALA A 107 -15.29 -11.41 -3.46
CA ALA A 107 -14.13 -12.00 -4.09
C ALA A 107 -14.29 -12.05 -5.61
N PHE A 108 -13.16 -12.15 -6.31
CA PHE A 108 -13.13 -12.40 -7.75
C PHE A 108 -12.26 -13.62 -8.03
N SER A 109 -12.71 -14.46 -8.95
CA SER A 109 -11.95 -15.63 -9.41
C SER A 109 -11.95 -15.69 -10.93
N THR A 110 -10.88 -16.21 -11.50
CA THR A 110 -10.76 -16.42 -12.94
C THR A 110 -10.77 -17.92 -13.23
N PHE A 111 -11.70 -18.34 -14.07
CA PHE A 111 -11.79 -19.72 -14.55
C PHE A 111 -11.39 -19.79 -16.02
N VAL A 112 -10.85 -20.94 -16.41
CA VAL A 112 -10.53 -21.28 -17.80
C VAL A 112 -11.35 -22.50 -18.21
N ALA A 113 -12.03 -22.39 -19.34
CA ALA A 113 -12.77 -23.50 -19.91
C ALA A 113 -11.82 -24.56 -20.47
N LYS A 114 -12.11 -25.83 -20.16
CA LYS A 114 -11.36 -27.01 -20.59
C LYS A 114 -12.30 -27.91 -21.40
N PRO A 115 -12.42 -27.69 -22.72
CA PRO A 115 -13.18 -28.57 -23.58
C PRO A 115 -12.55 -29.97 -23.60
N VAL A 116 -13.36 -30.98 -23.84
CA VAL A 116 -12.89 -32.36 -24.00
C VAL A 116 -12.34 -32.52 -25.42
N GLY A 117 -11.06 -32.86 -25.55
CA GLY A 117 -10.36 -32.99 -26.84
C GLY A 117 -9.52 -31.75 -27.22
N GLU A 118 -9.18 -31.62 -28.51
CA GLU A 118 -8.30 -30.56 -29.03
C GLU A 118 -9.05 -29.30 -29.51
N GLU A 119 -10.38 -29.26 -29.36
CA GLU A 119 -11.18 -28.14 -29.87
C GLU A 119 -10.92 -26.84 -29.10
N LYS A 120 -10.75 -25.74 -29.85
CA LYS A 120 -10.63 -24.40 -29.28
C LYS A 120 -12.01 -23.88 -28.91
N ILE A 121 -12.25 -23.70 -27.61
CA ILE A 121 -13.49 -23.08 -27.14
C ILE A 121 -13.47 -21.55 -27.32
N HIS A 122 -14.58 -21.01 -27.81
CA HIS A 122 -14.86 -19.58 -27.84
C HIS A 122 -16.04 -19.29 -26.93
N LEU A 123 -15.79 -18.54 -25.86
CA LEU A 123 -16.82 -18.20 -24.89
C LEU A 123 -17.77 -17.15 -25.46
N LYS A 124 -19.07 -17.34 -25.21
CA LYS A 124 -20.10 -16.35 -25.58
C LYS A 124 -19.89 -15.07 -24.75
N PRO A 125 -20.08 -13.87 -25.32
CA PRO A 125 -20.11 -12.64 -24.53
C PRO A 125 -21.17 -12.71 -23.43
N VAL A 126 -20.88 -12.09 -22.29
CA VAL A 126 -21.85 -11.98 -21.19
C VAL A 126 -22.93 -10.98 -21.56
N THR A 127 -24.20 -11.33 -21.32
CA THR A 127 -25.33 -10.41 -21.51
C THR A 127 -25.32 -9.35 -20.41
N LEU A 128 -25.28 -8.09 -20.80
CA LEU A 128 -25.30 -6.94 -19.89
C LEU A 128 -26.71 -6.34 -19.93
N LEU A 129 -27.40 -6.30 -18.79
CA LEU A 129 -28.78 -5.82 -18.70
C LEU A 129 -28.90 -4.53 -17.88
N THR A 130 -28.06 -4.41 -16.84
CA THR A 130 -28.10 -3.29 -15.90
C THR A 130 -26.85 -2.42 -16.04
N GLU A 131 -26.94 -1.15 -15.61
CA GLU A 131 -25.77 -0.25 -15.52
C GLU A 131 -24.64 -0.87 -14.68
N GLN A 132 -25.01 -1.58 -13.61
CA GLN A 132 -24.05 -2.29 -12.78
C GLN A 132 -23.31 -3.39 -13.56
N ASP A 133 -23.98 -4.10 -14.48
CA ASP A 133 -23.34 -5.10 -15.35
C ASP A 133 -22.31 -4.44 -16.27
N HIS A 134 -22.64 -3.29 -16.85
CA HIS A 134 -21.72 -2.54 -17.71
C HIS A 134 -20.48 -2.08 -16.94
N VAL A 135 -20.67 -1.55 -15.74
CA VAL A 135 -19.58 -1.14 -14.85
C VAL A 135 -18.71 -2.35 -14.47
N GLU A 136 -19.31 -3.44 -14.02
CA GLU A 136 -18.59 -4.66 -13.62
C GLU A 136 -17.80 -5.28 -14.77
N HIS A 137 -18.38 -5.29 -15.98
CA HIS A 137 -17.73 -5.76 -17.20
C HIS A 137 -16.51 -4.91 -17.58
N ASN A 138 -16.59 -3.59 -17.43
CA ASN A 138 -15.46 -2.69 -17.68
C ASN A 138 -14.37 -2.85 -16.62
N LEU A 139 -14.75 -2.91 -15.34
CA LEU A 139 -13.81 -3.14 -14.25
C LEU A 139 -13.10 -4.49 -14.35
N ALA A 140 -13.73 -5.51 -14.95
CA ALA A 140 -13.11 -6.81 -15.19
C ALA A 140 -11.86 -6.71 -16.11
N SER A 141 -11.85 -5.77 -17.07
CA SER A 141 -10.64 -5.49 -17.87
C SER A 141 -9.50 -4.96 -17.02
N GLU A 142 -9.79 -3.98 -16.14
CA GLU A 142 -8.78 -3.36 -15.30
C GLU A 142 -8.24 -4.34 -14.25
N ARG A 143 -9.12 -5.12 -13.61
CA ARG A 143 -8.72 -6.22 -12.72
C ARG A 143 -7.84 -7.24 -13.43
N ARG A 144 -8.16 -7.58 -14.68
CA ARG A 144 -7.30 -8.47 -15.49
C ARG A 144 -5.91 -7.89 -15.73
N LYS A 145 -5.77 -6.59 -15.99
CA LYS A 145 -4.44 -5.94 -16.11
C LYS A 145 -3.66 -6.08 -14.80
N VAL A 146 -4.30 -5.83 -13.66
CA VAL A 146 -3.68 -5.98 -12.32
C VAL A 146 -3.20 -7.42 -12.08
N ARG A 147 -3.99 -8.44 -12.46
CA ARG A 147 -3.58 -9.85 -12.37
C ARG A 147 -2.31 -10.15 -13.16
N LEU A 148 -2.25 -9.67 -14.41
CA LEU A 148 -1.13 -9.92 -15.31
C LEU A 148 0.14 -9.19 -14.87
N GLN A 149 0.00 -7.96 -14.36
CA GLN A 149 1.13 -7.13 -13.90
C GLN A 149 1.57 -7.44 -12.46
N HIS A 150 0.88 -8.35 -11.75
CA HIS A 150 1.13 -8.59 -10.34
C HIS A 150 2.53 -9.11 -10.05
N GLU A 151 2.97 -10.12 -10.81
CA GLU A 151 4.30 -10.71 -10.66
C GLU A 151 5.38 -9.65 -10.91
N ASP A 152 5.26 -8.87 -11.99
CA ASP A 152 6.20 -7.80 -12.30
C ASP A 152 6.22 -6.73 -11.21
N THR A 153 5.07 -6.37 -10.67
CA THR A 153 4.94 -5.41 -9.57
C THR A 153 5.67 -5.90 -8.32
N PHE A 154 5.44 -7.17 -7.95
CA PHE A 154 6.09 -7.82 -6.83
C PHE A 154 7.61 -7.90 -7.01
N GLN A 155 8.09 -8.41 -8.15
CA GLN A 155 9.52 -8.55 -8.43
C GLN A 155 10.26 -7.21 -8.37
N ASN A 156 9.64 -6.14 -8.85
CA ASN A 156 10.23 -4.81 -8.79
C ASN A 156 10.35 -4.28 -7.34
N LEU A 157 9.32 -4.48 -6.51
CA LEU A 157 9.36 -4.08 -5.09
C LEU A 157 10.40 -4.89 -4.31
N VAL A 158 10.53 -6.19 -4.59
CA VAL A 158 11.56 -7.04 -3.96
C VAL A 158 12.97 -6.56 -4.33
N LYS A 159 13.20 -6.22 -5.61
CA LYS A 159 14.48 -5.65 -6.08
C LYS A 159 14.83 -4.34 -5.38
N GLU A 160 13.85 -3.51 -5.06
CA GLU A 160 14.06 -2.27 -4.29
C GLU A 160 14.41 -2.56 -2.83
N SER A 161 13.76 -3.55 -2.21
CA SER A 161 14.06 -3.93 -0.82
C SER A 161 15.41 -4.61 -0.62
N GLY A 162 15.92 -5.31 -1.64
CA GLY A 162 17.22 -6.01 -1.58
C GLY A 162 18.45 -5.11 -1.77
N LYS A 163 18.28 -3.78 -1.87
CA LYS A 163 19.39 -2.81 -1.99
C LYS A 163 19.87 -2.27 -0.64
N PHE A 164 19.11 -2.51 0.43
CA PHE A 164 19.53 -2.17 1.78
C PHE A 164 20.09 -3.44 2.42
N ASP A 165 21.40 -3.44 2.64
CA ASP A 165 22.09 -4.51 3.36
C ASP A 165 21.53 -4.69 4.77
N ASP A 166 21.69 -5.92 5.27
CA ASP A 166 21.09 -6.55 6.44
C ASP A 166 20.61 -5.57 7.53
N PRO A 167 19.34 -5.64 7.98
CA PRO A 167 18.99 -5.05 9.26
C PRO A 167 19.85 -5.76 10.31
N VAL A 168 20.89 -5.07 10.77
CA VAL A 168 21.55 -5.35 12.04
C VAL A 168 20.45 -5.18 13.08
N CYS A 169 19.73 -6.27 13.33
CA CYS A 169 18.77 -6.31 14.41
C CYS A 169 19.62 -6.24 15.66
N ASP A 170 19.61 -5.08 16.32
CA ASP A 170 20.03 -4.96 17.70
C ASP A 170 19.39 -6.12 18.48
N GLU A 171 20.10 -6.68 19.45
CA GLU A 171 19.59 -7.76 20.31
C GLU A 171 18.43 -7.22 21.17
N GLU A 172 17.27 -7.00 20.56
CA GLU A 172 16.01 -6.74 21.25
C GLU A 172 15.48 -8.07 21.80
N ASP A 173 15.27 -8.10 23.10
CA ASP A 173 14.60 -9.19 23.82
C ASP A 173 13.23 -9.50 23.17
N GLY A 174 13.03 -10.75 22.77
CA GLY A 174 11.71 -11.27 22.34
C GLY A 174 11.52 -11.60 20.85
N MET A 175 12.55 -11.48 19.99
CA MET A 175 12.44 -11.96 18.61
C MET A 175 12.48 -13.49 18.51
N VAL A 176 11.63 -14.07 17.66
CA VAL A 176 11.50 -15.53 17.49
C VAL A 176 11.88 -15.99 16.06
N SER A 177 12.46 -17.18 15.97
CA SER A 177 12.80 -17.80 14.68
C SER A 177 11.57 -18.43 14.01
N THR A 178 11.49 -18.32 12.68
CA THR A 178 10.45 -18.98 11.85
C THR A 178 10.58 -20.50 11.81
N ARG A 179 11.74 -21.08 12.14
CA ARG A 179 12.02 -22.52 11.93
C ARG A 179 11.02 -23.43 12.65
N GLY A 180 10.59 -23.07 13.87
CA GLY A 180 9.61 -23.84 14.64
C GLY A 180 8.19 -23.81 14.06
N THR A 181 7.91 -22.92 13.11
CA THR A 181 6.59 -22.74 12.50
C THR A 181 6.40 -23.51 11.20
N SER A 182 7.45 -24.18 10.69
CA SER A 182 7.35 -24.88 9.41
C SER A 182 6.46 -26.12 9.50
N VAL A 183 5.49 -26.24 8.60
CA VAL A 183 4.55 -27.36 8.53
C VAL A 183 4.64 -27.98 7.16
N GLN A 184 4.74 -29.30 7.12
CA GLN A 184 4.60 -30.08 5.90
C GLN A 184 3.41 -31.03 6.07
N SER A 185 2.52 -31.05 5.08
CA SER A 185 1.46 -32.05 4.97
C SER A 185 1.45 -32.62 3.57
N ILE A 186 0.94 -33.84 3.43
CA ILE A 186 0.78 -34.52 2.14
C ILE A 186 -0.64 -35.06 2.04
N GLU A 187 -1.30 -34.76 0.93
CA GLU A 187 -2.67 -35.21 0.65
C GLU A 187 -2.70 -35.97 -0.67
N LEU A 188 -3.41 -37.11 -0.69
CA LEU A 188 -3.65 -37.84 -1.92
C LEU A 188 -4.91 -37.30 -2.61
N VAL A 189 -4.80 -36.98 -3.90
CA VAL A 189 -5.96 -36.59 -4.70
C VAL A 189 -6.80 -37.82 -5.01
N LEU A 190 -8.02 -37.84 -4.47
CA LEU A 190 -9.00 -38.90 -4.64
C LEU A 190 -10.11 -38.44 -5.58
N PRO A 191 -10.94 -39.35 -6.12
CA PRO A 191 -12.07 -38.99 -6.98
C PRO A 191 -12.98 -37.85 -6.49
N PRO A 192 -13.38 -37.74 -5.19
CA PRO A 192 -14.20 -36.61 -4.74
C PRO A 192 -13.48 -35.25 -4.75
N HIS A 193 -12.16 -35.23 -4.89
CA HIS A 193 -11.34 -34.02 -4.92
C HIS A 193 -11.22 -33.42 -6.33
N ALA A 194 -11.76 -34.10 -7.34
CA ALA A 194 -11.62 -33.74 -8.74
C ALA A 194 -12.98 -33.71 -9.46
N ASN A 195 -13.02 -32.99 -10.57
CA ASN A 195 -14.16 -33.03 -11.48
C ASN A 195 -14.25 -34.37 -12.22
N HIS A 196 -15.31 -34.57 -12.98
CA HIS A 196 -15.56 -35.81 -13.73
C HIS A 196 -14.51 -36.10 -14.83
N HIS A 197 -13.64 -35.13 -15.17
CA HIS A 197 -12.49 -35.30 -16.06
C HIS A 197 -11.20 -35.63 -15.31
N GLY A 198 -11.27 -35.81 -13.99
CA GLY A 198 -10.13 -36.12 -13.14
C GLY A 198 -9.24 -34.93 -12.79
N ASN A 199 -9.63 -33.68 -13.09
CA ASN A 199 -8.88 -32.49 -12.68
C ASN A 199 -9.26 -32.07 -11.26
N THR A 200 -8.28 -31.87 -10.39
CA THR A 200 -8.47 -31.44 -8.99
C THR A 200 -9.15 -30.07 -8.92
N PHE A 201 -10.14 -29.93 -8.05
CA PHE A 201 -10.80 -28.64 -7.80
C PHE A 201 -9.84 -27.67 -7.09
N GLY A 202 -9.76 -26.42 -7.59
CA GLY A 202 -8.94 -25.37 -6.97
C GLY A 202 -9.36 -25.10 -5.52
N GLY A 203 -10.66 -25.17 -5.24
CA GLY A 203 -11.24 -25.04 -3.90
C GLY A 203 -10.76 -26.10 -2.92
N GLN A 204 -10.55 -27.33 -3.37
CA GLN A 204 -10.03 -28.39 -2.51
C GLN A 204 -8.56 -28.15 -2.16
N ILE A 205 -7.75 -27.68 -3.12
CA ILE A 205 -6.36 -27.28 -2.87
C ILE A 205 -6.32 -26.11 -1.87
N MET A 206 -7.16 -25.09 -2.05
CA MET A 206 -7.26 -23.96 -1.13
C MET A 206 -7.65 -24.38 0.30
N ALA A 207 -8.55 -25.34 0.44
CA ALA A 207 -8.95 -25.85 1.76
C ALA A 207 -7.79 -26.51 2.51
N TRP A 208 -7.02 -27.36 1.81
CA TRP A 208 -5.83 -27.98 2.40
C TRP A 208 -4.74 -26.95 2.70
N MET A 209 -4.51 -25.98 1.81
CA MET A 209 -3.55 -24.90 2.05
C MET A 209 -3.88 -24.12 3.32
N GLU A 210 -5.14 -23.74 3.51
CA GLU A 210 -5.60 -23.01 4.70
C GLU A 210 -5.39 -23.83 5.96
N THR A 211 -5.71 -25.12 5.93
CA THR A 211 -5.50 -26.02 7.08
C THR A 211 -4.03 -26.06 7.51
N VAL A 212 -3.12 -26.21 6.55
CA VAL A 212 -1.66 -26.26 6.83
C VAL A 212 -1.13 -24.90 7.28
N ALA A 213 -1.62 -23.81 6.70
CA ALA A 213 -1.23 -22.47 7.08
C ALA A 213 -1.69 -22.11 8.51
N THR A 214 -2.91 -22.49 8.88
CA THR A 214 -3.46 -22.28 10.22
C THR A 214 -2.64 -23.02 11.28
N ILE A 215 -2.15 -24.23 10.99
CA ILE A 215 -1.22 -24.95 11.89
C ILE A 215 0.09 -24.17 12.05
N SER A 216 0.63 -23.61 10.96
CA SER A 216 1.87 -22.81 11.00
C SER A 216 1.69 -21.54 11.86
N ALA A 217 0.59 -20.80 11.66
CA ALA A 217 0.25 -19.64 12.48
C ALA A 217 0.03 -20.00 13.95
N SER A 218 -0.64 -21.13 14.23
CA SER A 218 -0.89 -21.62 15.59
C SER A 218 0.42 -21.92 16.33
N ARG A 219 1.43 -22.46 15.65
CA ARG A 219 2.75 -22.73 16.25
C ARG A 219 3.47 -21.46 16.70
N LEU A 220 3.19 -20.31 16.08
CA LEU A 220 3.76 -19.02 16.46
C LEU A 220 3.03 -18.38 17.65
N CYS A 221 1.71 -18.24 17.57
CA CYS A 221 0.94 -17.50 18.58
C CYS A 221 0.51 -18.34 19.78
N ARG A 222 0.51 -19.68 19.67
CA ARG A 222 -0.06 -20.60 20.68
C ARG A 222 -1.50 -20.24 21.07
N ALA A 223 -2.21 -19.59 20.16
CA ALA A 223 -3.59 -19.12 20.30
C ALA A 223 -4.40 -19.56 19.07
N HIS A 224 -5.63 -19.05 18.93
CA HIS A 224 -6.50 -19.40 17.81
C HIS A 224 -6.32 -18.43 16.65
N PRO A 225 -5.74 -18.86 15.51
CA PRO A 225 -5.60 -18.02 14.34
C PRO A 225 -6.93 -17.95 13.58
N LEU A 226 -7.26 -16.77 13.10
CA LEU A 226 -8.41 -16.47 12.25
C LEU A 226 -7.91 -15.92 10.93
N LEU A 227 -8.34 -16.52 9.82
CA LEU A 227 -7.95 -16.07 8.49
C LEU A 227 -8.59 -14.71 8.20
N LYS A 228 -7.76 -13.68 8.02
CA LYS A 228 -8.19 -12.32 7.68
C LYS A 228 -8.23 -12.11 6.17
N SER A 229 -7.22 -12.58 5.45
CA SER A 229 -7.18 -12.47 4.00
C SER A 229 -6.29 -13.50 3.33
N VAL A 230 -6.54 -13.75 2.06
CA VAL A 230 -5.67 -14.51 1.15
C VAL A 230 -5.26 -13.60 0.02
N ASP A 231 -3.96 -13.49 -0.23
CA ASP A 231 -3.43 -12.71 -1.35
C ASP A 231 -3.78 -13.35 -2.70
N MET A 232 -3.88 -12.51 -3.72
CA MET A 232 -4.05 -12.95 -5.10
C MET A 232 -2.95 -13.93 -5.51
N PHE A 233 -3.35 -15.06 -6.09
CA PHE A 233 -2.41 -16.07 -6.59
C PHE A 233 -2.95 -16.78 -7.84
N LYS A 234 -2.05 -17.49 -8.52
CA LYS A 234 -2.30 -18.23 -9.75
C LYS A 234 -2.01 -19.72 -9.58
N PHE A 235 -2.87 -20.56 -10.15
CA PHE A 235 -2.57 -21.96 -10.42
C PHE A 235 -1.69 -22.06 -11.68
N ARG A 236 -0.47 -22.57 -11.51
CA ARG A 236 0.57 -22.66 -12.54
C ARG A 236 0.44 -23.90 -13.41
N GLY A 237 -0.05 -25.00 -12.84
CA GLY A 237 -0.21 -26.28 -13.52
C GLY A 237 -1.46 -27.03 -13.05
N PRO A 238 -1.92 -28.01 -13.84
CA PRO A 238 -3.02 -28.87 -13.45
C PRO A 238 -2.58 -29.89 -12.40
N SER A 239 -3.54 -30.37 -11.63
CA SER A 239 -3.41 -31.57 -10.80
C SER A 239 -4.55 -32.52 -11.13
N THR A 240 -4.28 -33.82 -11.06
CA THR A 240 -5.25 -34.87 -11.38
C THR A 240 -5.39 -35.90 -10.28
N VAL A 241 -6.47 -36.68 -10.33
CA VAL A 241 -6.69 -37.83 -9.43
C VAL A 241 -5.47 -38.77 -9.45
N GLY A 242 -4.99 -39.15 -8.27
CA GLY A 242 -3.78 -39.94 -8.09
C GLY A 242 -2.52 -39.12 -7.79
N ASP A 243 -2.54 -37.80 -7.99
CA ASP A 243 -1.45 -36.93 -7.54
C ASP A 243 -1.32 -36.92 -6.02
N ARG A 244 -0.09 -36.85 -5.53
CA ARG A 244 0.24 -36.52 -4.15
C ARG A 244 0.56 -35.03 -4.08
N LEU A 245 -0.23 -34.27 -3.33
CA LEU A 245 0.00 -32.84 -3.12
C LEU A 245 0.77 -32.64 -1.83
N VAL A 246 1.97 -32.09 -1.93
CA VAL A 246 2.80 -31.71 -0.79
C VAL A 246 2.62 -30.22 -0.52
N PHE A 247 2.18 -29.91 0.70
CA PHE A 247 1.97 -28.56 1.19
C PHE A 247 3.07 -28.20 2.17
N ASN A 248 3.87 -27.19 1.84
CA ASN A 248 4.92 -26.66 2.70
C ASN A 248 4.53 -25.24 3.14
N ALA A 249 4.22 -25.06 4.42
CA ALA A 249 3.87 -23.77 5.01
C ALA A 249 4.90 -23.29 6.02
N ILE A 250 5.12 -21.99 6.09
CA ILE A 250 5.96 -21.35 7.11
C ILE A 250 5.54 -19.90 7.31
N VAL A 251 5.72 -19.37 8.52
CA VAL A 251 5.58 -17.93 8.77
C VAL A 251 6.66 -17.18 7.99
N ASN A 252 6.25 -16.15 7.25
CA ASN A 252 7.17 -15.27 6.53
C ASN A 252 7.55 -14.04 7.36
N ASN A 253 6.55 -13.37 7.94
CA ASN A 253 6.72 -12.15 8.73
C ASN A 253 5.48 -11.88 9.61
N THR A 254 5.62 -10.98 10.58
CA THR A 254 4.59 -10.53 11.51
C THR A 254 4.48 -9.01 11.48
N PHE A 255 3.25 -8.50 11.60
CA PHE A 255 2.93 -7.08 11.63
C PHE A 255 1.97 -6.82 12.80
N GLN A 256 2.51 -6.58 14.00
CA GLN A 256 1.76 -6.50 15.26
C GLN A 256 0.71 -7.61 15.42
N THR A 257 -0.56 -7.35 15.08
CA THR A 257 -1.72 -8.23 15.24
C THR A 257 -1.97 -9.16 14.05
N CYS A 258 -1.13 -9.07 13.01
CA CYS A 258 -1.23 -9.88 11.81
C CYS A 258 0.03 -10.75 11.64
N VAL A 259 -0.13 -11.98 11.17
CA VAL A 259 0.97 -12.85 10.72
C VAL A 259 0.73 -13.28 9.28
N GLU A 260 1.78 -13.23 8.46
CA GLU A 260 1.74 -13.78 7.12
C GLU A 260 2.37 -15.17 7.07
N VAL A 261 1.60 -16.13 6.57
CA VAL A 261 2.04 -17.50 6.33
C VAL A 261 2.10 -17.75 4.82
N GLY A 262 3.26 -18.15 4.33
CA GLY A 262 3.42 -18.60 2.95
C GLY A 262 3.20 -20.10 2.85
N VAL A 263 2.43 -20.55 1.86
CA VAL A 263 2.23 -21.96 1.53
C VAL A 263 2.66 -22.21 0.10
N ARG A 264 3.49 -23.24 -0.12
CA ARG A 264 3.87 -23.75 -1.44
C ARG A 264 3.26 -25.14 -1.64
N VAL A 265 2.64 -25.35 -2.79
CA VAL A 265 2.00 -26.62 -3.17
C VAL A 265 2.73 -27.25 -4.34
N GLU A 266 3.14 -28.50 -4.18
CA GLU A 266 3.77 -29.30 -5.22
C GLU A 266 2.98 -30.57 -5.47
N ALA A 267 2.75 -30.91 -6.74
CA ALA A 267 2.11 -32.16 -7.14
C ALA A 267 3.15 -33.16 -7.63
N PHE A 268 2.91 -34.42 -7.30
CA PHE A 268 3.70 -35.55 -7.76
C PHE A 268 2.75 -36.66 -8.20
N ASP A 269 2.84 -37.09 -9.45
CA ASP A 269 2.28 -38.38 -9.85
C ASP A 269 3.09 -39.54 -9.24
N CYS A 270 2.72 -40.79 -9.52
CA CYS A 270 3.45 -41.94 -8.95
C CYS A 270 4.89 -42.08 -9.44
N GLN A 271 5.19 -41.68 -10.67
CA GLN A 271 6.53 -41.75 -11.24
C GLN A 271 7.37 -40.53 -10.80
N GLU A 272 6.82 -39.32 -10.92
CA GLU A 272 7.38 -38.05 -10.43
C GLU A 272 7.74 -38.14 -8.94
N TRP A 273 6.91 -38.83 -8.14
CA TRP A 273 7.17 -39.09 -6.73
C TRP A 273 8.41 -39.95 -6.52
N ALA A 274 8.57 -41.03 -7.30
CA ALA A 274 9.74 -41.90 -7.20
C ALA A 274 11.03 -41.19 -7.68
N GLU A 275 10.91 -40.30 -8.65
CA GLU A 275 12.03 -39.53 -9.23
C GLU A 275 12.33 -38.22 -8.47
N GLY A 276 11.47 -37.81 -7.54
CA GLY A 276 11.59 -36.56 -6.78
C GLY A 276 11.40 -35.28 -7.60
N ARG A 277 10.73 -35.35 -8.76
CA ARG A 277 10.54 -34.21 -9.69
C ARG A 277 9.11 -33.67 -9.61
N GLY A 278 8.83 -32.82 -8.62
CA GLY A 278 7.50 -32.27 -8.40
C GLY A 278 7.15 -31.08 -9.31
N ARG A 279 5.86 -30.96 -9.65
CA ARG A 279 5.28 -29.82 -10.35
C ARG A 279 4.81 -28.77 -9.35
N HIS A 280 5.33 -27.55 -9.43
CA HIS A 280 4.85 -26.45 -8.60
C HIS A 280 3.45 -26.00 -9.07
N ILE A 281 2.42 -26.30 -8.28
CA ILE A 281 1.03 -25.99 -8.61
C ILE A 281 0.74 -24.52 -8.29
N ASN A 282 0.96 -24.09 -7.05
CA ASN A 282 0.79 -22.70 -6.66
C ASN A 282 1.54 -22.37 -5.37
N SER A 283 1.77 -21.07 -5.16
CA SER A 283 2.13 -20.51 -3.87
C SER A 283 1.09 -19.46 -3.50
N ALA A 284 0.65 -19.44 -2.24
CA ALA A 284 -0.20 -18.39 -1.73
C ALA A 284 0.31 -17.86 -0.38
N PHE A 285 -0.19 -16.69 -0.02
CA PHE A 285 0.17 -15.98 1.19
C PHE A 285 -1.12 -15.65 1.94
N LEU A 286 -1.24 -16.18 3.15
CA LEU A 286 -2.42 -16.08 3.99
C LEU A 286 -2.09 -15.19 5.19
N ILE A 287 -2.99 -14.28 5.50
CA ILE A 287 -2.86 -13.35 6.63
C ILE A 287 -3.81 -13.79 7.72
N TYR A 288 -3.26 -14.02 8.91
CA TYR A 288 -4.01 -14.40 10.09
C TYR A 288 -3.94 -13.33 11.15
N ASN A 289 -5.05 -13.15 11.84
CA ASN A 289 -5.06 -12.55 13.16
C ASN A 289 -5.12 -13.68 14.20
N ALA A 290 -4.80 -13.40 15.46
CA ALA A 290 -5.04 -14.35 16.54
C ALA A 290 -5.84 -13.68 17.65
N VAL A 291 -6.72 -14.45 18.28
CA VAL A 291 -7.52 -14.02 19.43
C VAL A 291 -7.20 -14.90 20.64
N ASN A 292 -7.13 -14.28 21.82
CA ASN A 292 -6.92 -14.99 23.08
C ASN A 292 -8.26 -15.59 23.59
N HIS A 293 -8.22 -16.26 24.75
CA HIS A 293 -9.42 -16.83 25.39
C HIS A 293 -10.46 -15.79 25.83
N LYS A 294 -10.08 -14.51 25.91
CA LYS A 294 -10.95 -13.37 26.24
C LYS A 294 -11.47 -12.64 24.99
N GLU A 295 -11.26 -13.20 23.80
CA GLU A 295 -11.60 -12.60 22.49
C GLU A 295 -10.83 -11.30 22.17
N GLU A 296 -9.71 -11.02 22.84
CA GLU A 296 -8.86 -9.87 22.52
C GLU A 296 -7.81 -10.26 21.46
N LEU A 297 -7.46 -9.30 20.60
CA LEU A 297 -6.43 -9.49 19.57
C LEU A 297 -5.06 -9.71 20.21
N VAL A 298 -4.33 -10.71 19.71
CA VAL A 298 -2.98 -11.06 20.15
C VAL A 298 -1.96 -10.34 19.27
N THR A 299 -1.00 -9.67 19.90
CA THR A 299 0.20 -9.18 19.24
C THR A 299 1.18 -10.34 19.03
N PHE A 300 1.54 -10.59 17.78
CA PHE A 300 2.52 -11.61 17.41
C PHE A 300 3.94 -11.15 17.78
N PRO A 301 4.80 -12.09 18.23
CA PRO A 301 6.21 -11.79 18.46
C PRO A 301 6.92 -11.46 17.14
N ARG A 302 7.89 -10.53 17.18
CA ARG A 302 8.68 -10.16 16.00
C ARG A 302 9.49 -11.35 15.49
N VAL A 303 9.52 -11.52 14.18
CA VAL A 303 10.24 -12.62 13.52
C VAL A 303 11.68 -12.20 13.19
N LYS A 304 12.67 -13.00 13.61
CA LYS A 304 14.08 -12.84 13.22
C LYS A 304 14.42 -13.78 12.04
N PRO A 305 14.66 -13.24 10.83
CA PRO A 305 15.15 -14.04 9.72
C PRO A 305 16.59 -14.50 9.99
N MET A 306 16.88 -15.79 9.74
CA MET A 306 18.21 -16.38 10.01
C MET A 306 18.88 -16.91 8.75
N SER A 307 18.09 -17.47 7.81
CA SER A 307 18.60 -18.00 6.55
C SER A 307 18.33 -17.05 5.38
N LYS A 308 19.09 -17.20 4.29
CA LYS A 308 18.85 -16.48 3.02
C LYS A 308 17.38 -16.59 2.55
N ASP A 309 16.78 -17.76 2.75
CA ASP A 309 15.38 -18.01 2.40
C ASP A 309 14.41 -17.29 3.35
N ASP A 310 14.74 -17.14 4.63
CA ASP A 310 13.96 -16.35 5.57
C ASP A 310 14.01 -14.87 5.23
N PHE A 311 15.17 -14.31 4.91
CA PHE A 311 15.29 -12.92 4.45
C PHE A 311 14.45 -12.67 3.19
N ARG A 312 14.53 -13.57 2.20
CA ARG A 312 13.69 -13.49 0.99
C ARG A 312 12.20 -13.48 1.33
N ARG A 313 11.76 -14.33 2.26
CA ARG A 313 10.35 -14.41 2.70
C ARG A 313 9.93 -13.17 3.49
N TYR A 314 10.79 -12.68 4.37
CA TYR A 314 10.58 -11.51 5.21
C TYR A 314 10.38 -10.25 4.36
N HIS A 315 11.30 -9.96 3.44
CA HIS A 315 11.17 -8.84 2.50
C HIS A 315 10.01 -9.04 1.53
N GLY A 316 9.77 -10.28 1.08
CA GLY A 316 8.61 -10.62 0.27
C GLY A 316 7.29 -10.27 0.96
N ALA A 317 7.16 -10.54 2.27
CA ALA A 317 5.98 -10.23 3.05
C ALA A 317 5.76 -8.72 3.17
N ILE A 318 6.84 -7.95 3.35
CA ILE A 318 6.78 -6.47 3.35
C ILE A 318 6.30 -5.96 1.99
N ALA A 319 6.87 -6.48 0.90
CA ALA A 319 6.45 -6.11 -0.46
C ALA A 319 4.98 -6.44 -0.72
N ARG A 320 4.50 -7.62 -0.30
CA ARG A 320 3.08 -8.01 -0.39
C ARG A 320 2.19 -7.11 0.44
N LYS A 321 2.57 -6.79 1.70
CA LYS A 321 1.84 -5.81 2.53
C LYS A 321 1.73 -4.46 1.82
N ARG A 322 2.81 -3.97 1.20
CA ARG A 322 2.79 -2.72 0.42
C ARG A 322 1.88 -2.79 -0.80
N ILE A 323 1.78 -3.93 -1.48
CA ILE A 323 0.85 -4.15 -2.61
C ILE A 323 -0.60 -4.11 -2.11
N ARG A 324 -0.91 -4.84 -1.03
CA ARG A 324 -2.25 -4.88 -0.41
C ARG A 324 -2.75 -3.49 -0.04
N LEU A 325 -1.94 -2.73 0.69
CA LEU A 325 -2.27 -1.35 1.09
C LEU A 325 -2.53 -0.46 -0.13
N GLY A 326 -1.77 -0.67 -1.22
CA GLY A 326 -1.96 0.11 -2.44
C GLY A 326 -3.24 -0.21 -3.18
N ARG A 327 -3.66 -1.47 -3.17
CA ARG A 327 -4.92 -1.88 -3.80
C ARG A 327 -6.13 -1.40 -3.01
N LYS A 328 -6.07 -1.51 -1.68
CA LYS A 328 -7.17 -1.08 -0.81
C LYS A 328 -7.46 0.41 -0.97
N TYR A 329 -6.41 1.22 -1.06
CA TYR A 329 -6.51 2.65 -1.32
C TYR A 329 -7.20 3.00 -2.65
N VAL A 330 -6.90 2.24 -3.71
CA VAL A 330 -7.51 2.43 -5.05
C VAL A 330 -8.99 2.04 -5.06
N ILE A 331 -9.41 1.10 -4.20
CA ILE A 331 -10.77 0.58 -4.11
C ILE A 331 -11.66 1.45 -3.19
N SER A 332 -11.11 2.04 -2.12
CA SER A 332 -11.86 2.83 -1.13
C SER A 332 -12.28 4.23 -1.60
N HIS A 333 -11.74 4.74 -2.71
CA HIS A 333 -12.10 6.06 -3.28
C HIS A 333 -13.44 6.07 -4.05
N LYS A 334 -14.52 5.63 -3.39
CA LYS A 334 -15.90 5.74 -3.89
C LYS A 334 -16.76 6.82 -3.21
N GLU A 335 -16.24 7.51 -2.19
CA GLU A 335 -16.88 8.69 -1.60
C GLU A 335 -15.97 9.92 -1.77
N GLU A 336 -16.42 10.88 -2.58
CA GLU A 336 -15.74 12.14 -2.85
C GLU A 336 -15.89 13.09 -1.66
N VAL A 337 -14.87 13.16 -0.80
CA VAL A 337 -14.61 14.35 0.01
C VAL A 337 -13.60 15.20 -0.77
N PRO A 338 -13.82 16.50 -1.04
CA PRO A 338 -12.86 17.31 -1.78
C PRO A 338 -11.54 17.43 -1.00
N LEU A 339 -10.50 16.70 -1.45
CA LEU A 339 -9.18 16.62 -0.81
C LEU A 339 -8.34 17.91 -0.92
N CYS A 340 -8.77 18.88 -1.74
CA CYS A 340 -8.15 20.20 -1.82
C CYS A 340 -9.16 21.30 -1.54
N ILE A 341 -8.76 22.20 -0.65
CA ILE A 341 -9.52 23.40 -0.32
C ILE A 341 -9.14 24.48 -1.34
N ARG A 342 -10.15 25.11 -1.92
CA ARG A 342 -9.95 26.28 -2.78
C ARG A 342 -9.39 27.40 -1.92
N TRP A 343 -8.24 27.94 -2.31
CA TRP A 343 -7.69 29.10 -1.63
C TRP A 343 -8.49 30.34 -2.03
N ASP A 344 -9.16 30.95 -1.07
CA ASP A 344 -9.87 32.22 -1.23
C ASP A 344 -9.24 33.30 -0.35
N GLY A 345 -9.19 34.53 -0.85
CA GLY A 345 -8.58 35.67 -0.18
C GLY A 345 -9.32 36.10 1.08
N SER A 346 -10.60 35.73 1.25
CA SER A 346 -11.41 36.07 2.43
C SER A 346 -11.14 35.17 3.65
N ASP A 347 -10.71 33.92 3.43
CA ASP A 347 -10.71 32.87 4.46
C ASP A 347 -9.28 32.45 4.88
N GLN A 348 -8.27 33.22 4.48
CA GLN A 348 -6.84 32.88 4.63
C GLN A 348 -6.43 32.53 6.06
N ALA A 349 -6.93 33.26 7.06
CA ALA A 349 -6.61 33.02 8.47
C ALA A 349 -7.19 31.70 8.98
N SER A 350 -8.43 31.38 8.61
CA SER A 350 -9.08 30.10 8.95
C SER A 350 -8.31 28.93 8.34
N LEU A 351 -7.94 29.04 7.06
CA LEU A 351 -7.25 27.97 6.34
C LEU A 351 -5.83 27.71 6.88
N SER A 352 -5.13 28.75 7.35
CA SER A 352 -3.80 28.60 7.95
C SER A 352 -3.88 28.00 9.36
N GLU A 353 -4.90 28.36 10.15
CA GLU A 353 -5.15 27.75 11.45
C GLU A 353 -5.58 26.28 11.31
N ASP A 354 -6.44 25.96 10.35
CA ASP A 354 -6.87 24.60 10.03
C ASP A 354 -5.70 23.70 9.60
N ASN A 355 -4.74 24.24 8.84
CA ASN A 355 -3.51 23.53 8.44
C ASN A 355 -2.68 23.13 9.66
N VAL A 356 -2.47 24.06 10.58
CA VAL A 356 -1.72 23.82 11.81
C VAL A 356 -2.46 22.84 12.73
N GLU A 357 -3.77 22.96 12.86
CA GLU A 357 -4.59 22.08 13.70
C GLU A 357 -4.66 20.65 13.12
N ALA A 358 -4.75 20.51 11.80
CA ALA A 358 -4.67 19.21 11.13
C ALA A 358 -3.32 18.53 11.41
N PHE A 359 -2.23 19.29 11.34
CA PHE A 359 -0.90 18.77 11.65
C PHE A 359 -0.76 18.39 13.13
N LYS A 360 -1.27 19.20 14.07
CA LYS A 360 -1.31 18.85 15.50
C LYS A 360 -2.09 17.57 15.78
N LYS A 361 -3.22 17.37 15.11
CA LYS A 361 -4.01 16.14 15.22
C LYS A 361 -3.23 14.93 14.72
N LEU A 362 -2.47 15.06 13.64
CA LEU A 362 -1.57 14.00 13.15
C LEU A 362 -0.50 13.66 14.18
N VAL A 363 0.14 14.68 14.77
CA VAL A 363 1.17 14.51 15.81
C VAL A 363 0.62 13.78 17.03
N ALA A 364 -0.60 14.12 17.45
CA ALA A 364 -1.23 13.61 18.67
C ALA A 364 -1.74 12.16 18.54
N LYS A 365 -1.67 11.55 17.35
CA LYS A 365 -2.12 10.17 17.16
C LYS A 365 -1.27 9.18 17.97
N SER A 366 -1.92 8.17 18.53
CA SER A 366 -1.29 7.07 19.25
C SER A 366 -1.12 5.84 18.34
N GLY A 367 -0.16 4.96 18.64
CA GLY A 367 -0.02 3.67 17.94
C GLY A 367 1.08 3.61 16.87
N TRP A 368 2.00 4.57 16.87
CA TRP A 368 3.14 4.61 15.95
C TRP A 368 4.09 3.41 16.13
N GLU A 369 4.41 2.72 15.04
CA GLU A 369 5.31 1.56 14.99
C GLU A 369 6.69 1.91 14.45
N VAL A 370 7.76 1.60 15.19
CA VAL A 370 9.12 1.64 14.61
C VAL A 370 9.25 0.54 13.55
N THR A 371 9.30 0.93 12.29
CA THR A 371 9.48 0.05 11.13
C THR A 371 10.94 -0.12 10.72
N SER A 372 11.78 0.84 11.07
CA SER A 372 13.21 0.83 10.80
C SER A 372 13.92 1.72 11.80
N ALA A 373 15.02 1.25 12.36
CA ALA A 373 15.95 2.05 13.13
C ALA A 373 17.34 1.82 12.53
N VAL A 374 17.94 2.87 11.98
CA VAL A 374 19.29 2.81 11.41
C VAL A 374 20.08 4.00 11.96
N GLU A 375 21.15 3.71 12.70
CA GLU A 375 21.99 4.71 13.37
C GLU A 375 21.20 5.69 14.27
N LYS A 376 21.13 6.98 13.86
CA LYS A 376 20.45 8.09 14.55
C LYS A 376 19.06 8.39 13.94
N ILE A 377 18.52 7.50 13.10
CA ILE A 377 17.23 7.67 12.40
C ILE A 377 16.28 6.56 12.81
N LYS A 378 15.10 6.92 13.32
CA LYS A 378 14.00 5.99 13.55
C LYS A 378 12.84 6.33 12.63
N ILE A 379 12.24 5.34 11.99
CA ILE A 379 11.07 5.50 11.13
C ILE A 379 9.90 4.84 11.82
N TYR A 380 8.90 5.65 12.11
CA TYR A 380 7.61 5.28 12.66
C TYR A 380 6.55 5.22 11.56
N THR A 381 5.68 4.22 11.61
CA THR A 381 4.49 4.16 10.74
C THR A 381 3.25 3.95 11.58
N LEU A 382 2.17 4.62 11.22
CA LEU A 382 0.85 4.42 11.83
C LEU A 382 -0.14 4.02 10.74
N GLU A 383 -0.84 2.91 10.98
CA GLU A 383 -1.86 2.37 10.07
C GLU A 383 -3.23 2.47 10.74
N GLU A 384 -4.06 3.40 10.28
CA GLU A 384 -5.42 3.62 10.80
C GLU A 384 -6.41 3.68 9.64
N ARG A 385 -7.46 2.85 9.67
CA ARG A 385 -8.58 2.91 8.71
C ARG A 385 -8.11 3.06 7.24
N ASP A 386 -7.07 2.30 6.87
CA ASP A 386 -6.47 2.25 5.52
C ASP A 386 -5.57 3.42 5.12
N ILE A 387 -5.23 4.28 6.09
CA ILE A 387 -4.27 5.36 5.92
C ILE A 387 -2.93 4.93 6.52
N LEU A 388 -1.86 5.03 5.72
CA LEU A 388 -0.49 4.93 6.19
C LEU A 388 0.06 6.33 6.45
N SER A 389 0.36 6.63 7.71
CA SER A 389 1.10 7.82 8.10
C SER A 389 2.54 7.44 8.43
N VAL A 390 3.48 8.31 8.08
CA VAL A 390 4.91 8.08 8.33
C VAL A 390 5.46 9.22 9.16
N TRP A 391 6.26 8.87 10.15
CA TRP A 391 6.96 9.80 11.02
C TRP A 391 8.42 9.35 11.09
N VAL A 392 9.36 10.23 10.81
CA VAL A 392 10.80 9.96 11.01
C VAL A 392 11.33 10.77 12.20
N GLU A 393 12.10 10.17 13.10
CA GLU A 393 12.85 10.83 14.17
C GLU A 393 14.33 10.86 13.80
N LYS A 394 14.96 12.03 13.88
CA LYS A 394 16.42 12.16 13.81
C LYS A 394 16.96 13.19 14.80
N HIS A 395 17.99 12.77 15.53
CA HIS A 395 18.81 13.68 16.33
C HIS A 395 19.85 14.43 15.47
N VAL A 396 19.94 15.75 15.63
CA VAL A 396 20.86 16.64 14.92
C VAL A 396 21.66 17.47 15.94
N GLU A 397 22.98 17.49 15.79
CA GLU A 397 23.91 18.28 16.62
C GLU A 397 23.96 19.75 16.15
N LYS A 398 22.79 20.40 16.07
CA LYS A 398 22.65 21.85 15.81
C LYS A 398 21.49 22.44 16.61
N PRO A 399 21.53 23.76 16.90
CA PRO A 399 20.43 24.45 17.58
C PRO A 399 19.10 24.39 16.81
N ALA A 400 17.99 24.25 17.53
CA ALA A 400 16.65 24.12 16.95
C ALA A 400 16.24 25.29 16.04
N HIS A 401 16.59 26.53 16.41
CA HIS A 401 16.25 27.73 15.62
C HIS A 401 16.91 27.72 14.22
N LEU A 402 18.13 27.19 14.12
CA LEU A 402 18.85 27.10 12.85
C LEU A 402 18.23 26.02 11.94
N ALA A 403 17.89 24.88 12.52
CA ALA A 403 17.18 23.82 11.80
C ALA A 403 15.80 24.30 11.33
N TYR A 404 15.08 25.05 12.16
CA TYR A 404 13.81 25.68 11.80
C TYR A 404 13.95 26.65 10.63
N HIS A 405 14.95 27.55 10.65
CA HIS A 405 15.16 28.49 9.56
C HIS A 405 15.45 27.79 8.22
N LEU A 406 16.19 26.68 8.24
CA LEU A 406 16.50 25.90 7.03
C LEU A 406 15.31 25.10 6.51
N LEU A 407 14.53 24.48 7.41
CA LEU A 407 13.41 23.61 7.03
C LEU A 407 12.13 24.39 6.68
N SER A 408 11.99 25.61 7.20
CA SER A 408 10.83 26.47 6.92
C SER A 408 10.94 27.26 5.61
N ASP A 409 12.14 27.36 5.03
CA ASP A 409 12.38 28.07 3.78
C ASP A 409 12.50 27.09 2.60
N PHE A 410 11.38 26.88 1.91
CA PHE A 410 11.31 25.93 0.81
C PHE A 410 12.07 26.39 -0.44
N THR A 411 12.43 27.68 -0.57
CA THR A 411 13.25 28.17 -1.70
C THR A 411 14.66 27.57 -1.70
N LYS A 412 15.16 27.20 -0.52
CA LYS A 412 16.47 26.59 -0.33
C LYS A 412 16.45 25.08 -0.55
N ARG A 413 15.26 24.45 -0.65
CA ARG A 413 15.10 22.99 -0.74
C ARG A 413 15.80 22.37 -1.96
N PRO A 414 15.75 22.96 -3.18
CA PRO A 414 16.45 22.43 -4.35
C PRO A 414 17.98 22.27 -4.19
N LEU A 415 18.59 23.01 -3.25
CA LEU A 415 20.05 22.95 -3.02
C LEU A 415 20.50 21.60 -2.46
N TRP A 416 19.61 20.87 -1.80
CA TRP A 416 19.94 19.64 -1.07
C TRP A 416 18.97 18.49 -1.30
N ASP A 417 17.74 18.77 -1.75
CA ASP A 417 16.78 17.74 -2.17
C ASP A 417 16.77 17.56 -3.69
N PRO A 418 17.34 16.46 -4.23
CA PRO A 418 17.42 16.22 -5.67
C PRO A 418 16.05 16.00 -6.33
N HIS A 419 14.97 15.88 -5.56
CA HIS A 419 13.62 15.76 -6.08
C HIS A 419 12.88 17.10 -6.20
N TYR A 420 13.54 18.20 -5.85
CA TYR A 420 13.04 19.55 -6.05
C TYR A 420 13.88 20.19 -7.14
N VAL A 421 13.28 20.35 -8.32
CA VAL A 421 13.94 21.01 -9.46
C VAL A 421 13.88 22.52 -9.27
N SER A 422 12.71 23.05 -8.89
CA SER A 422 12.53 24.45 -8.51
C SER A 422 11.50 24.58 -7.40
N CYS A 423 11.65 25.66 -6.62
CA CYS A 423 10.66 26.07 -5.62
C CYS A 423 10.57 27.59 -5.59
N GLU A 424 9.42 28.12 -5.98
CA GLU A 424 9.17 29.55 -6.12
C GLU A 424 8.03 29.99 -5.18
N VAL A 425 8.16 31.17 -4.58
CA VAL A 425 7.10 31.75 -3.76
C VAL A 425 6.05 32.35 -4.69
N VAL A 426 4.82 31.85 -4.60
CA VAL A 426 3.67 32.33 -5.38
C VAL A 426 2.96 33.46 -4.65
N ASP A 427 2.75 33.28 -3.35
CA ASP A 427 2.01 34.24 -2.52
C ASP A 427 2.55 34.28 -1.09
N CYS A 428 2.60 35.49 -0.53
CA CYS A 428 2.99 35.76 0.85
C CYS A 428 1.74 36.14 1.63
N VAL A 429 1.06 35.12 2.17
CA VAL A 429 -0.22 35.26 2.88
C VAL A 429 -0.05 36.04 4.18
N SER A 430 0.99 35.71 4.96
CA SER A 430 1.36 36.41 6.19
C SER A 430 2.87 36.32 6.43
N GLU A 431 3.38 36.91 7.51
CA GLU A 431 4.78 36.71 7.92
C GLU A 431 5.11 35.23 8.18
N ASP A 432 4.13 34.45 8.61
CA ASP A 432 4.29 33.05 9.01
C ASP A 432 3.78 32.05 7.97
N ASP A 433 2.91 32.46 7.05
CA ASP A 433 2.27 31.59 6.06
C ASP A 433 2.63 32.01 4.62
N GLN A 434 3.18 31.07 3.83
CA GLN A 434 3.59 31.30 2.45
C GLN A 434 3.11 30.18 1.53
N ILE A 435 2.78 30.52 0.28
CA ILE A 435 2.41 29.54 -0.75
C ILE A 435 3.55 29.39 -1.74
N TYR A 436 3.94 28.15 -1.98
CA TYR A 436 5.02 27.79 -2.89
C TYR A 436 4.51 26.99 -4.09
N TYR A 437 5.11 27.24 -5.24
CA TYR A 437 5.02 26.38 -6.42
C TYR A 437 6.31 25.56 -6.53
N ILE A 438 6.17 24.24 -6.59
CA ILE A 438 7.29 23.30 -6.59
C ILE A 438 7.23 22.48 -7.88
N THR A 439 8.39 22.28 -8.50
CA THR A 439 8.54 21.31 -9.61
C THR A 439 9.47 20.17 -9.22
N CYS A 440 9.13 18.96 -9.64
CA CYS A 440 9.86 17.74 -9.32
C CYS A 440 10.38 17.06 -10.60
N PRO A 441 11.51 16.33 -10.53
CA PRO A 441 12.12 15.72 -11.69
C PRO A 441 11.28 14.57 -12.24
N ARG A 442 11.57 14.20 -13.49
CA ARG A 442 10.96 13.06 -14.15
C ARG A 442 11.41 11.75 -13.51
N ALA A 443 10.47 10.89 -13.16
CA ALA A 443 10.77 9.56 -12.64
C ALA A 443 10.17 8.48 -13.54
N ASN A 444 11.00 7.52 -13.97
CA ASN A 444 10.61 6.31 -14.70
C ASN A 444 9.68 6.51 -15.93
N GLY A 445 9.94 7.50 -16.78
CA GLY A 445 9.26 7.63 -18.07
C GLY A 445 7.90 8.34 -18.05
N THR A 446 7.40 8.78 -16.89
CA THR A 446 6.13 9.51 -16.79
C THR A 446 6.32 11.02 -16.90
N LYS A 447 5.26 11.83 -17.00
CA LYS A 447 5.40 13.31 -17.02
C LYS A 447 6.01 13.83 -15.70
N PRO A 448 6.72 14.98 -15.71
CA PRO A 448 7.21 15.63 -14.50
C PRO A 448 6.03 16.04 -13.59
N LYS A 449 6.30 16.30 -12.31
CA LYS A 449 5.26 16.65 -11.32
C LYS A 449 5.40 18.08 -10.84
N ASP A 450 4.29 18.69 -10.48
CA ASP A 450 4.23 19.99 -9.84
C ASP A 450 3.34 19.94 -8.59
N LEU A 451 3.59 20.84 -7.63
CA LEU A 451 2.80 21.02 -6.42
C LEU A 451 2.59 22.50 -6.13
N VAL A 452 1.43 22.82 -5.55
CA VAL A 452 1.15 24.12 -4.93
C VAL A 452 0.85 23.87 -3.47
N VAL A 453 1.66 24.42 -2.57
CA VAL A 453 1.63 24.09 -1.13
C VAL A 453 1.62 25.34 -0.27
N LEU A 454 0.72 25.38 0.70
CA LEU A 454 0.73 26.30 1.82
C LEU A 454 1.68 25.76 2.89
N VAL A 455 2.63 26.59 3.30
CA VAL A 455 3.58 26.31 4.39
C VAL A 455 3.29 27.28 5.52
N SER A 456 2.83 26.75 6.66
CA SER A 456 2.51 27.50 7.87
C SER A 456 3.57 27.29 8.92
N ARG A 457 4.24 28.38 9.31
CA ARG A 457 5.39 28.39 10.21
C ARG A 457 4.94 28.86 11.58
N ARG A 458 5.28 28.15 12.66
CA ARG A 458 4.93 28.54 14.03
C ARG A 458 6.16 28.44 14.93
N ARG A 459 6.51 29.57 15.53
CA ARG A 459 7.61 29.67 16.50
C ARG A 459 7.07 29.49 17.91
N PRO A 460 7.83 28.82 18.79
CA PRO A 460 7.45 28.75 20.19
C PRO A 460 7.60 30.11 20.90
N PRO A 461 6.82 30.35 21.97
CA PRO A 461 6.96 31.54 22.81
C PRO A 461 8.21 31.50 23.72
N LYS A 462 8.82 30.32 23.93
CA LYS A 462 10.08 30.11 24.66
C LYS A 462 11.02 29.21 23.86
N ASP A 463 12.33 29.47 23.90
CA ASP A 463 13.33 28.70 23.14
C ASP A 463 13.47 27.22 23.56
N SER A 464 12.86 26.82 24.68
CA SER A 464 12.77 25.43 25.14
C SER A 464 11.61 24.63 24.54
N ASP A 465 10.72 25.29 23.79
CA ASP A 465 9.52 24.67 23.22
C ASP A 465 9.74 24.26 21.75
N THR A 466 8.75 23.56 21.21
CA THR A 466 8.80 22.91 19.91
C THR A 466 8.48 23.88 18.76
N TYR A 467 9.33 23.95 17.74
CA TYR A 467 9.03 24.64 16.49
C TYR A 467 8.20 23.75 15.56
N MET A 468 7.30 24.36 14.80
CA MET A 468 6.37 23.65 13.93
C MET A 468 6.32 24.28 12.54
N VAL A 469 6.35 23.42 11.52
CA VAL A 469 6.14 23.79 10.12
C VAL A 469 5.09 22.84 9.57
N ALA A 470 3.88 23.33 9.27
CA ALA A 470 2.79 22.53 8.69
C ALA A 470 2.66 22.82 7.19
N VAL A 471 2.38 21.80 6.39
CA VAL A 471 2.40 21.84 4.93
C VAL A 471 1.15 21.16 4.39
N LYS A 472 0.45 21.83 3.48
CA LYS A 472 -0.76 21.31 2.84
C LYS A 472 -0.93 21.85 1.42
N SER A 473 -1.43 21.05 0.49
CA SER A 473 -1.72 21.49 -0.87
C SER A 473 -2.99 22.32 -0.94
N VAL A 474 -2.94 23.36 -1.78
CA VAL A 474 -4.04 24.31 -1.97
C VAL A 474 -4.31 24.51 -3.46
N ILE A 475 -5.58 24.72 -3.83
CA ILE A 475 -5.94 25.10 -5.20
C ILE A 475 -5.93 26.62 -5.29
N LEU A 476 -4.97 27.16 -6.04
CA LEU A 476 -4.88 28.57 -6.39
C LEU A 476 -5.37 28.80 -7.82
N PRO A 477 -6.41 29.63 -8.05
CA PRO A 477 -6.84 29.99 -9.40
C PRO A 477 -5.75 30.68 -10.24
N SER A 478 -4.79 31.35 -9.59
CA SER A 478 -3.65 31.99 -10.23
C SER A 478 -2.61 31.01 -10.80
N VAL A 479 -2.61 29.75 -10.34
CA VAL A 479 -1.67 28.71 -10.78
C VAL A 479 -2.45 27.44 -11.15
N PRO A 480 -3.18 27.45 -12.29
CA PRO A 480 -3.97 26.30 -12.73
C PRO A 480 -3.07 25.11 -13.10
N PRO A 481 -3.60 23.87 -13.09
CA PRO A 481 -2.87 22.69 -13.54
C PRO A 481 -2.40 22.84 -14.99
N SER A 482 -1.12 22.58 -15.25
CA SER A 482 -0.54 22.61 -16.59
C SER A 482 -0.52 21.22 -17.22
N PRO A 483 -0.84 21.06 -18.52
CA PRO A 483 -0.80 19.75 -19.19
C PRO A 483 0.61 19.14 -19.30
N GLN A 484 1.65 19.94 -19.04
CA GLN A 484 3.04 19.53 -19.02
C GLN A 484 3.43 18.77 -17.75
N TYR A 485 2.69 18.98 -16.65
CA TYR A 485 2.97 18.42 -15.33
C TYR A 485 1.79 17.61 -14.79
N ILE A 486 2.07 16.65 -13.91
CA ILE A 486 1.04 15.96 -13.12
C ILE A 486 0.98 16.62 -11.75
N ARG A 487 -0.13 17.33 -11.46
CA ARG A 487 -0.36 18.01 -10.18
C ARG A 487 -0.48 16.99 -9.06
N SER A 488 0.46 17.05 -8.12
CA SER A 488 0.46 16.22 -6.92
C SER A 488 -0.05 17.02 -5.71
N GLU A 489 -0.68 16.32 -4.77
CA GLU A 489 -1.32 16.92 -3.59
C GLU A 489 -0.69 16.37 -2.30
N ILE A 490 -0.54 17.24 -1.30
CA ILE A 490 -0.12 16.93 0.07
C ILE A 490 -1.32 17.23 0.97
N ILE A 491 -1.88 16.21 1.63
CA ILE A 491 -3.05 16.40 2.49
C ILE A 491 -2.64 17.03 3.82
N CYS A 492 -1.60 16.49 4.45
CA CYS A 492 -1.01 17.03 5.66
C CYS A 492 0.44 16.55 5.78
N ALA A 493 1.41 17.45 5.86
CA ALA A 493 2.78 17.10 6.16
C ALA A 493 3.41 18.19 7.03
N GLY A 494 4.60 17.95 7.55
CA GLY A 494 5.28 18.97 8.30
C GLY A 494 6.52 18.50 9.04
N PHE A 495 7.12 19.46 9.74
CA PHE A 495 8.28 19.26 10.59
C PHE A 495 7.94 19.72 12.00
N LEU A 496 8.29 18.87 12.96
CA LEU A 496 8.25 19.21 14.36
C LEU A 496 9.69 19.16 14.88
N ILE A 497 10.17 20.25 15.47
CA ILE A 497 11.59 20.43 15.81
C ILE A 497 11.65 20.73 17.31
N HIS A 498 12.22 19.80 18.06
CA HIS A 498 12.34 19.91 19.50
C HIS A 498 13.78 20.27 19.88
N ALA A 499 13.96 21.32 20.68
CA ALA A 499 15.26 21.65 21.24
C ALA A 499 15.63 20.63 22.32
N THR A 500 16.73 19.91 22.14
CA THR A 500 17.22 18.96 23.14
C THR A 500 18.15 19.69 24.12
N ASP A 501 19.12 20.46 23.59
CA ASP A 501 20.01 21.35 24.33
C ASP A 501 20.26 22.66 23.53
N SER A 502 21.08 23.58 24.05
CA SER A 502 21.44 24.83 23.34
C SER A 502 22.19 24.61 22.02
N SER A 503 22.74 23.41 21.79
CA SER A 503 23.53 23.05 20.62
C SER A 503 22.95 21.86 19.83
N SER A 504 21.81 21.29 20.24
CA SER A 504 21.25 20.06 19.66
C SER A 504 19.73 20.11 19.54
N CYS A 505 19.17 19.42 18.56
CA CYS A 505 17.72 19.30 18.37
C CYS A 505 17.33 17.93 17.81
N THR A 506 16.09 17.54 18.07
CA THR A 506 15.48 16.36 17.48
C THR A 506 14.45 16.80 16.44
N LEU A 507 14.62 16.32 15.21
CA LEU A 507 13.73 16.56 14.09
C LEU A 507 12.73 15.42 13.97
N PHE A 508 11.46 15.79 13.82
CA PHE A 508 10.34 14.89 13.60
C PHE A 508 9.60 15.28 12.31
N PRO A 509 10.16 14.98 11.12
CA PRO A 509 9.41 15.05 9.88
C PRO A 509 8.22 14.07 9.91
N MET A 510 7.05 14.57 9.56
CA MET A 510 5.82 13.78 9.50
C MET A 510 5.05 14.03 8.21
N GLU A 511 4.47 12.96 7.69
CA GLU A 511 3.56 12.99 6.56
C GLU A 511 2.30 12.21 6.95
N GLY A 512 1.20 12.94 7.02
CA GLY A 512 -0.14 12.46 7.29
C GLY A 512 -0.87 12.24 5.99
N GLU A 513 -1.36 11.02 5.82
CA GLU A 513 -2.08 10.60 4.62
C GLU A 513 -1.24 10.71 3.35
N LEU A 514 -0.44 9.66 3.11
CA LEU A 514 0.17 9.46 1.81
C LEU A 514 -0.93 9.00 0.83
N ASP A 515 -1.62 9.97 0.23
CA ASP A 515 -2.65 9.77 -0.78
C ASP A 515 -2.07 8.98 -1.97
N ARG A 516 -2.53 7.74 -2.10
CA ARG A 516 -2.09 6.82 -3.15
C ARG A 516 -3.09 6.80 -4.30
N MET A 517 -3.42 7.95 -4.87
CA MET A 517 -3.96 8.19 -6.23
C MET A 517 -5.09 9.22 -6.18
N LYS A 518 -4.82 10.43 -6.65
CA LYS A 518 -5.86 11.25 -7.28
C LYS A 518 -5.69 11.22 -8.80
N ARG A 519 -6.81 10.94 -9.49
CA ARG A 519 -6.93 10.73 -10.94
C ARG A 519 -6.85 12.05 -11.72
N GLU A 520 -6.21 11.99 -12.89
CA GLU A 520 -6.63 12.76 -14.05
C GLU A 520 -8.06 12.31 -14.43
N ARG A 521 -9.07 13.04 -13.95
CA ARG A 521 -10.39 13.12 -14.59
C ARG A 521 -10.76 14.59 -14.55
N ASP A 522 -10.40 15.28 -15.63
CA ASP A 522 -11.05 16.49 -16.15
C ASP A 522 -10.27 16.95 -17.40
N SER A 523 -10.40 16.21 -18.51
CA SER A 523 -10.17 16.73 -19.87
C SER A 523 -10.55 15.72 -20.97
N GLU A 524 -11.73 15.10 -20.89
CA GLU A 524 -12.35 14.51 -22.08
C GLU A 524 -13.84 14.89 -22.15
N LEU A 525 -14.07 16.20 -22.22
CA LEU A 525 -15.31 16.81 -22.69
C LEU A 525 -14.97 17.79 -23.82
N SER A 526 -14.31 17.30 -24.86
CA SER A 526 -14.33 17.90 -26.20
C SER A 526 -13.77 16.87 -27.16
N GLY A 527 -14.63 16.33 -28.01
CA GLY A 527 -14.24 15.26 -28.94
C GLY A 527 -13.26 15.71 -30.01
N GLU A 528 -12.43 14.78 -30.46
CA GLU A 528 -12.11 14.60 -31.88
C GLU A 528 -11.45 13.23 -32.09
N ARG A 529 -11.69 12.65 -33.27
CA ARG A 529 -11.24 11.32 -33.68
C ARG A 529 -9.75 11.31 -33.98
N GLY A 530 -9.08 10.23 -33.60
CA GLY A 530 -7.99 9.65 -34.39
C GLY A 530 -6.69 9.40 -33.62
N GLY A 531 -6.16 8.18 -33.78
CA GLY A 531 -4.74 7.89 -33.57
C GLY A 531 -4.44 6.94 -32.41
N LEU A 532 -3.99 5.74 -32.77
CA LEU A 532 -3.34 4.79 -31.88
C LEU A 532 -2.18 5.45 -31.12
N GLY A 533 -2.19 5.36 -29.79
CA GLY A 533 -1.11 5.83 -28.92
C GLY A 533 -1.08 5.04 -27.61
N PHE A 534 -0.05 4.22 -27.45
CA PHE A 534 0.24 3.39 -26.28
C PHE A 534 0.42 4.23 -25.00
N CYS A 535 -0.18 3.82 -23.89
CA CYS A 535 0.05 4.46 -22.57
C CYS A 535 0.70 3.49 -21.57
N GLU A 536 1.93 3.84 -21.18
CA GLU A 536 2.76 3.25 -20.13
C GLU A 536 2.28 3.67 -18.72
N GLU A 537 1.16 3.13 -18.26
CA GLU A 537 0.51 3.55 -16.99
C GLU A 537 1.13 2.95 -15.71
N GLY A 538 1.95 1.90 -15.83
CA GLY A 538 2.51 1.17 -14.69
C GLY A 538 3.77 1.75 -14.04
N LYS A 539 4.37 2.80 -14.62
CA LYS A 539 5.65 3.37 -14.16
C LYS A 539 5.50 4.65 -13.30
N ALA A 540 4.40 5.40 -13.43
CA ALA A 540 4.15 6.67 -12.69
C ALA A 540 4.00 6.46 -11.18
N VAL A 541 3.37 5.35 -10.79
CA VAL A 541 2.95 5.09 -9.40
C VAL A 541 4.13 4.70 -8.51
N LYS A 542 5.21 4.16 -9.09
CA LYS A 542 6.46 3.80 -8.37
C LYS A 542 7.32 5.00 -8.00
N ALA A 543 7.17 6.10 -8.73
CA ALA A 543 8.00 7.28 -8.53
C ALA A 543 7.65 8.06 -7.26
N THR A 544 6.36 8.27 -6.95
CA THR A 544 5.93 9.20 -5.89
C THR A 544 6.27 8.70 -4.49
N PHE A 545 6.08 7.40 -4.25
CA PHE A 545 6.10 6.80 -2.91
C PHE A 545 7.54 6.53 -2.40
N LEU A 546 8.43 6.09 -3.31
CA LEU A 546 9.87 6.05 -2.99
C LEU A 546 10.46 7.45 -2.96
N SER A 547 10.02 8.35 -3.85
CA SER A 547 10.54 9.72 -3.89
C SER A 547 10.29 10.44 -2.58
N LEU A 548 9.07 10.54 -2.02
CA LEU A 548 8.80 11.38 -0.82
C LEU A 548 9.39 10.84 0.49
N THR A 549 9.44 9.51 0.66
CA THR A 549 10.09 8.89 1.82
C THR A 549 11.61 8.91 1.69
N LEU A 550 12.19 8.66 0.50
CA LEU A 550 13.62 8.94 0.26
C LEU A 550 13.91 10.43 0.31
N ILE A 551 12.99 11.31 -0.08
CA ILE A 551 13.11 12.77 0.01
C ILE A 551 13.28 13.07 1.47
N LEU A 552 12.37 12.68 2.36
CA LEU A 552 12.48 12.97 3.80
C LEU A 552 13.75 12.33 4.42
N LEU A 553 14.13 11.12 4.01
CA LEU A 553 15.38 10.48 4.45
C LEU A 553 16.65 11.19 3.93
N VAL A 554 16.72 11.51 2.64
CA VAL A 554 17.83 12.22 1.96
C VAL A 554 17.90 13.66 2.46
N CYS A 555 16.75 14.30 2.66
CA CYS A 555 16.56 15.62 3.27
C CYS A 555 17.26 15.68 4.62
N VAL A 556 16.93 14.70 5.47
CA VAL A 556 17.47 14.59 6.81
C VAL A 556 18.95 14.16 6.78
N GLN A 557 19.37 13.27 5.87
CA GLN A 557 20.76 12.78 5.76
C GLN A 557 21.73 13.83 5.19
N LYS A 558 21.31 14.62 4.19
CA LYS A 558 22.09 15.70 3.58
C LYS A 558 22.12 17.01 4.37
N LEU A 559 21.23 17.20 5.35
CA LEU A 559 21.36 18.28 6.34
C LEU A 559 22.77 18.27 7.00
N LYS A 560 23.37 17.09 7.19
CA LYS A 560 24.75 16.93 7.70
C LYS A 560 25.83 17.45 6.75
N GLU A 561 25.60 17.40 5.44
CA GLU A 561 26.56 17.80 4.38
C GLU A 561 26.49 19.31 4.09
N MET A 562 25.36 19.97 4.36
CA MET A 562 25.12 21.38 4.06
C MET A 562 25.59 22.37 5.15
N LEU A 563 25.61 21.96 6.41
CA LEU A 563 25.96 22.86 7.52
C LEU A 563 27.40 23.40 7.54
N PRO A 564 28.45 22.72 7.03
CA PRO A 564 29.78 23.34 6.93
C PRO A 564 29.88 24.47 5.88
N LEU A 565 28.94 24.56 4.92
CA LEU A 565 28.84 25.71 4.00
C LEU A 565 28.23 26.94 4.69
N ILE A 566 27.42 26.74 5.74
CA ILE A 566 26.86 27.82 6.56
C ILE A 566 27.92 28.36 7.53
N ASP A 567 28.79 27.51 8.08
CA ASP A 567 29.94 27.97 8.89
C ASP A 567 30.90 28.87 8.08
N GLN A 568 30.99 28.72 6.74
CA GLN A 568 31.71 29.65 5.86
C GLN A 568 30.99 31.00 5.67
N PHE A 569 29.67 31.01 5.65
CA PHE A 569 28.87 32.24 5.58
C PHE A 569 28.83 32.99 6.93
N ASP A 570 28.84 32.26 8.05
CA ASP A 570 28.91 32.84 9.41
C ASP A 570 30.31 33.40 9.71
N LEU A 571 31.37 32.82 9.11
CA LEU A 571 32.69 33.45 9.08
C LEU A 571 32.69 34.75 8.24
N CYS A 572 32.05 34.77 7.06
CA CYS A 572 31.92 36.01 6.27
C CYS A 572 31.12 37.10 7.00
N TRP A 573 30.10 36.72 7.79
CA TRP A 573 29.33 37.67 8.60
C TRP A 573 30.13 38.18 9.82
N LYS A 574 30.89 37.31 10.50
CA LYS A 574 31.77 37.71 11.63
C LYS A 574 32.96 38.57 11.21
N TYR A 575 33.45 38.46 9.97
CA TYR A 575 34.50 39.32 9.43
C TYR A 575 34.01 40.71 8.97
N HIS A 576 32.70 40.94 8.86
CA HIS A 576 32.12 42.25 8.55
C HIS A 576 31.63 43.06 9.76
N THR A 577 31.71 42.51 10.98
CA THR A 577 31.27 43.20 12.22
C THR A 577 32.41 43.64 13.16
N HIS A 578 33.68 43.53 12.75
CA HIS A 578 34.82 44.06 13.51
C HIS A 578 35.76 44.92 12.65
N LEU A 579 35.33 46.16 12.37
CA LEU A 579 36.25 47.29 12.16
C LEU A 579 35.88 48.39 13.16
N PRO A 580 36.83 48.89 13.98
CA PRO A 580 36.55 49.88 15.01
C PRO A 580 36.40 51.29 14.43
N LEU A 581 35.48 52.05 15.01
CA LEU A 581 35.34 53.49 14.86
C LEU A 581 36.68 54.21 15.15
N LEU A 582 37.15 55.01 14.19
CA LEU A 582 38.13 56.09 14.41
C LEU A 582 37.61 57.39 13.76
N PRO A 583 37.91 58.57 14.34
CA PRO A 583 37.08 59.76 14.25
C PRO A 583 37.37 60.64 13.03
N CYS A 584 36.37 61.45 12.65
CA CYS A 584 36.49 62.53 11.67
C CYS A 584 37.59 63.54 12.02
N PRO A 585 38.27 64.09 11.01
CA PRO A 585 38.67 65.48 11.02
C PRO A 585 38.01 66.28 9.88
N HIS A 586 37.82 67.56 10.19
CA HIS A 586 37.27 68.61 9.36
C HIS A 586 37.95 68.80 7.99
N HIS A 587 37.17 69.43 7.10
CA HIS A 587 37.53 70.39 6.03
C HIS A 587 37.51 69.94 4.56
N LEU A 588 36.63 70.63 3.81
CA LEU A 588 36.81 71.22 2.46
C LEU A 588 36.92 70.22 1.29
N CYS A 589 36.29 70.36 0.12
CA CYS A 589 35.36 71.33 -0.46
C CYS A 589 35.01 70.80 -1.89
N HIS A 590 33.84 71.20 -2.41
CA HIS A 590 33.47 71.28 -3.84
C HIS A 590 33.36 69.97 -4.66
N ALA A 591 32.14 69.59 -5.10
CA ALA A 591 31.48 69.96 -6.37
C ALA A 591 32.15 69.26 -7.58
N SER A 592 31.50 68.71 -8.61
CA SER A 592 30.12 68.59 -9.10
C SER A 592 30.27 67.86 -10.45
N ALA A 593 29.26 67.10 -10.88
CA ALA A 593 28.98 66.75 -12.30
C ALA A 593 30.00 65.79 -12.99
N ALA A 594 29.67 64.96 -13.97
CA ALA A 594 28.44 64.60 -14.67
C ALA A 594 28.76 63.41 -15.61
N LEU A 595 27.70 62.70 -16.02
CA LEU A 595 27.44 62.12 -17.36
C LEU A 595 28.53 61.27 -18.07
N GLY A 596 28.10 60.10 -18.54
CA GLY A 596 28.60 59.56 -19.82
C GLY A 596 28.82 58.05 -19.88
N SER A 597 27.85 57.34 -20.44
CA SER A 597 27.95 56.01 -21.07
C SER A 597 28.91 55.98 -22.28
N PRO A 598 29.02 54.87 -23.06
CA PRO A 598 29.67 53.59 -22.78
C PRO A 598 30.67 53.19 -23.91
N GLY A 599 31.23 51.97 -23.85
CA GLY A 599 32.06 51.35 -24.91
C GLY A 599 33.51 51.19 -24.44
N SER A 600 34.17 50.04 -24.59
CA SER A 600 34.04 48.91 -25.51
C SER A 600 34.67 47.67 -24.89
#